data_AF-A0A934XRI4-F1
#
_entry.id   AF-A0A934XRI4-F1
#
_cell.length_a   1.000
_cell.length_b   1.000
_cell.length_c   1.000
_cell.angle_alpha   90.00
_cell.angle_beta   90.00
_cell.angle_gamma   90.00
#
_symmetry.space_group_name_H-M   'P 1'
#
loop_
_entity.id
_entity.type
_entity.pdbx_description
1 polymer ?
#
loop_
_entity_poly.entity_id
_entity_poly.type
_entity_poly.pdbx_seq_one_letter_code
_entity_poly.pdbx_strand_id
1 'polypeptide(L)'
;MDSTLDFAAQLSSLGPVAFKVTLAALLGSLIGLERIWKRHPAGLRTNMVIAVASCLFTILSLSWFPMEGTSRDTARVAAQIVTGVGFLGAGALVQTKSSIRGMTTAATIWLVAAIGMAVGVGAFALAIFTTLLTIAGLVVLAPVSYHLEQRAKERQRQRQRRLADKNGKTPPDSPWAWREEDGEESENGDADHH
;
A
#
# COMPACT_ATOMS: atom_id res chain seq x y z
N MET A 1 24.58 -39.87 15.60
CA MET A 1 25.19 -39.67 14.28
C MET A 1 24.04 -39.23 13.39
N ASP A 2 23.83 -37.93 13.07
CA ASP A 2 24.83 -36.94 12.68
C ASP A 2 24.43 -35.46 12.94
N SER A 3 24.38 -35.04 14.22
CA SER A 3 24.12 -33.63 14.57
C SER A 3 25.18 -32.66 14.04
N THR A 4 26.40 -33.14 13.78
CA THR A 4 27.48 -32.36 13.17
C THR A 4 27.30 -32.19 11.66
N LEU A 5 26.72 -33.16 10.96
CA LEU A 5 26.40 -33.03 9.53
C LEU A 5 25.18 -32.12 9.33
N ASP A 6 24.18 -32.21 10.22
CA ASP A 6 23.04 -31.29 10.23
C ASP A 6 23.49 -29.84 10.46
N PHE A 7 24.39 -29.61 11.43
CA PHE A 7 24.92 -28.26 11.69
C PHE A 7 25.74 -27.71 10.52
N ALA A 8 26.59 -28.53 9.88
CA ALA A 8 27.36 -28.14 8.71
C ALA A 8 26.45 -27.84 7.50
N ALA A 9 25.40 -28.65 7.29
CA ALA A 9 24.38 -28.39 6.29
C ALA A 9 23.65 -27.06 6.58
N GLN A 10 23.31 -26.80 7.85
CA GLN A 10 22.71 -25.53 8.29
C GLN A 10 23.62 -24.34 7.94
N LEU A 11 24.92 -24.43 8.23
CA LEU A 11 25.90 -23.38 7.95
C LEU A 11 26.04 -23.12 6.44
N SER A 12 26.05 -24.17 5.63
CA SER A 12 26.12 -24.07 4.16
C SER A 12 24.86 -23.45 3.54
N SER A 13 23.69 -23.65 4.17
CA SER A 13 22.41 -23.11 3.72
C SER A 13 22.24 -21.60 3.98
N LEU A 14 23.06 -21.02 4.87
CA LEU A 14 22.99 -19.60 5.23
C LEU A 14 23.25 -18.69 4.02
N GLY A 15 24.17 -19.05 3.13
CA GLY A 15 24.48 -18.24 1.93
C GLY A 15 23.26 -18.09 1.00
N PRO A 16 22.66 -19.19 0.52
CA PRO A 16 21.45 -19.15 -0.29
C PRO A 16 20.26 -18.44 0.39
N VAL A 17 20.07 -18.66 1.70
CA VAL A 17 18.99 -18.02 2.46
C VAL A 17 19.21 -16.51 2.55
N ALA A 18 20.43 -16.07 2.87
CA ALA A 18 20.78 -14.66 2.92
C ALA A 18 20.55 -13.99 1.56
N PHE A 19 20.97 -14.63 0.46
CA PHE A 19 20.71 -14.13 -0.89
C PHE A 19 19.21 -13.94 -1.17
N LYS A 20 18.38 -14.95 -0.87
CA LYS A 20 16.92 -14.88 -1.04
C LYS A 20 16.30 -13.75 -0.22
N VAL A 21 16.71 -13.59 1.03
CA VAL A 21 16.19 -12.54 1.92
C VAL A 21 16.60 -11.15 1.41
N THR A 22 17.87 -10.97 1.02
CA THR A 22 18.35 -9.71 0.44
C THR A 22 17.63 -9.39 -0.87
N LEU A 23 17.43 -10.37 -1.76
CA LEU A 23 16.70 -10.17 -3.01
C LEU A 23 15.23 -9.78 -2.75
N ALA A 24 14.55 -10.46 -1.83
CA ALA A 24 13.18 -10.12 -1.45
C ALA A 24 13.10 -8.68 -0.89
N ALA A 25 14.06 -8.30 -0.04
CA ALA A 25 14.16 -6.94 0.49
C ALA A 25 14.32 -5.90 -0.63
N LEU A 26 15.20 -6.15 -1.62
CA LEU A 26 15.43 -5.25 -2.75
C LEU A 26 14.18 -5.11 -3.63
N LEU A 27 13.51 -6.21 -3.98
CA LEU A 27 12.31 -6.17 -4.82
C LEU A 27 11.15 -5.46 -4.12
N GLY A 28 10.92 -5.75 -2.83
CA GLY A 28 9.91 -5.04 -2.02
C GLY A 28 10.22 -3.55 -1.86
N SER A 29 11.50 -3.22 -1.68
CA SER A 29 11.98 -1.84 -1.61
C SER A 29 11.76 -1.07 -2.91
N LEU A 30 11.97 -1.72 -4.07
CA LEU A 30 11.78 -1.11 -5.38
C LEU A 30 10.32 -0.67 -5.59
N ILE A 31 9.36 -1.51 -5.20
CA ILE A 31 7.92 -1.16 -5.21
C ILE A 31 7.65 -0.02 -4.22
N GLY A 32 8.26 -0.08 -3.04
CA GLY A 32 8.10 0.95 -2.02
C GLY A 32 8.69 2.30 -2.40
N LEU A 33 9.73 2.34 -3.24
CA LEU A 33 10.33 3.57 -3.75
C LEU A 33 9.36 4.33 -4.66
N GLU A 34 8.74 3.63 -5.62
CA GLU A 34 7.68 4.18 -6.48
C GLU A 34 6.51 4.75 -5.64
N ARG A 35 6.18 4.06 -4.53
CA ARG A 35 5.10 4.48 -3.61
C ARG A 35 5.42 5.77 -2.85
N ILE A 36 6.68 5.98 -2.45
CA ILE A 36 7.11 7.23 -1.79
C ILE A 36 6.95 8.41 -2.73
N TRP A 37 7.36 8.25 -3.99
CA TRP A 37 7.30 9.32 -4.99
C TRP A 37 5.87 9.80 -5.23
N LYS A 38 4.89 8.90 -5.10
CA LYS A 38 3.45 9.19 -5.25
C LYS A 38 2.72 9.46 -3.92
N ARG A 39 3.44 9.65 -2.81
CA ARG A 39 2.91 9.94 -1.46
C ARG A 39 1.86 8.93 -0.98
N HIS A 40 2.04 7.65 -1.27
CA HIS A 40 1.14 6.59 -0.77
C HIS A 40 1.47 6.21 0.69
N PRO A 41 0.49 5.72 1.47
CA PRO A 41 0.67 5.45 2.89
C PRO A 41 1.59 4.25 3.21
N ALA A 42 1.67 3.24 2.34
CA ALA A 42 2.67 2.16 2.46
C ALA A 42 3.95 2.51 1.71
N GLY A 43 4.98 2.93 2.45
CA GLY A 43 6.29 3.35 1.93
C GLY A 43 7.33 2.23 1.79
N LEU A 44 8.59 2.63 1.63
CA LEU A 44 9.74 1.74 1.39
C LEU A 44 9.95 0.71 2.52
N ARG A 45 9.93 1.18 3.78
CA ARG A 45 10.10 0.32 4.96
C ARG A 45 9.03 -0.77 5.05
N THR A 46 7.76 -0.41 4.84
CA THR A 46 6.64 -1.35 4.98
C THR A 46 6.72 -2.45 3.92
N ASN A 47 6.92 -2.10 2.65
CA ASN A 47 6.98 -3.09 1.57
C ASN A 47 8.23 -3.99 1.69
N MET A 48 9.37 -3.44 2.09
CA MET A 48 10.58 -4.23 2.38
C MET A 48 10.33 -5.28 3.46
N VAL A 49 9.74 -4.89 4.60
CA VAL A 49 9.48 -5.80 5.73
C VAL A 49 8.49 -6.89 5.34
N ILE A 50 7.42 -6.56 4.60
CA ILE A 50 6.45 -7.56 4.12
C ILE A 50 7.12 -8.60 3.23
N ALA A 51 7.92 -8.16 2.24
CA ALA A 51 8.60 -9.07 1.32
C ALA A 51 9.58 -10.01 2.06
N VAL A 52 10.35 -9.46 3.01
CA VAL A 52 11.29 -10.22 3.83
C VAL A 52 10.57 -11.23 4.71
N ALA A 53 9.51 -10.82 5.42
CA ALA A 53 8.75 -11.70 6.30
C ALA A 53 8.12 -12.86 5.53
N SER A 54 7.49 -12.58 4.38
CA SER A 54 6.90 -13.61 3.52
C SER A 54 7.96 -14.57 2.97
N CYS A 55 9.11 -14.06 2.52
CA CYS A 55 10.24 -14.88 2.07
C CYS A 55 10.73 -15.81 3.18
N LEU A 56 10.92 -15.28 4.39
CA LEU A 56 11.38 -16.04 5.54
C LEU A 56 10.39 -17.13 5.94
N PHE A 57 9.09 -16.82 6.03
CA PHE A 57 8.07 -17.82 6.35
C PHE A 57 7.97 -18.92 5.29
N THR A 58 8.13 -18.59 4.01
CA THR A 58 8.19 -19.60 2.95
C THR A 58 9.42 -20.50 3.08
N ILE A 59 10.60 -19.93 3.35
CA ILE A 59 11.84 -20.72 3.54
C ILE A 59 11.71 -21.64 4.76
N LEU A 60 11.22 -21.12 5.89
CA LEU A 60 10.99 -21.89 7.11
C LEU A 60 10.04 -23.06 6.85
N SER A 61 8.95 -22.80 6.13
CA SER A 61 7.97 -23.82 5.75
C SER A 61 8.55 -24.92 4.86
N LEU A 62 9.50 -24.60 3.99
CA LEU A 62 10.05 -25.55 3.03
C LEU A 62 11.24 -26.34 3.59
N SER A 63 12.07 -25.70 4.41
CA SER A 63 13.41 -26.23 4.74
C SER A 63 13.58 -26.59 6.21
N TRP A 64 12.83 -25.99 7.14
CA TRP A 64 12.96 -26.24 8.59
C TRP A 64 11.79 -27.05 9.18
N PHE A 65 10.63 -27.01 8.55
CA PHE A 65 9.50 -27.87 8.87
C PHE A 65 9.13 -28.73 7.65
N PRO A 66 10.01 -29.64 7.18
CA PRO A 66 9.63 -30.61 6.17
C PRO A 66 8.56 -31.52 6.79
N MET A 67 7.29 -31.15 6.61
CA MET A 67 6.15 -31.94 7.07
C MET A 67 6.13 -33.21 6.23
N GLU A 68 6.33 -34.35 6.88
CA GLU A 68 6.26 -35.68 6.29
C GLU A 68 4.83 -35.94 5.75
N GLY A 69 4.51 -35.47 4.56
CA GLY A 69 3.24 -35.79 3.92
C GLY A 69 2.71 -34.75 2.96
N THR A 70 3.01 -34.93 1.67
CA THR A 70 2.34 -34.29 0.51
C THR A 70 2.47 -32.77 0.36
N SER A 71 2.59 -32.31 -0.89
CA SER A 71 2.61 -30.90 -1.33
C SER A 71 1.43 -30.05 -0.81
N ARG A 72 0.42 -30.68 -0.20
CA ARG A 72 -0.76 -30.08 0.39
C ARG A 72 -0.44 -29.24 1.62
N ASP A 73 0.58 -29.57 2.42
CA ASP A 73 0.89 -28.82 3.65
C ASP A 73 1.74 -27.57 3.39
N THR A 74 2.65 -27.58 2.40
CA THR A 74 3.32 -26.36 1.93
C THR A 74 2.30 -25.35 1.37
N ALA A 75 1.29 -25.83 0.64
CA ALA A 75 0.20 -25.00 0.16
C ALA A 75 -0.63 -24.39 1.31
N ARG A 76 -0.78 -25.09 2.44
CA ARG A 76 -1.45 -24.55 3.63
C ARG A 76 -0.66 -23.42 4.26
N VAL A 77 0.65 -23.54 4.41
CA VAL A 77 1.46 -22.45 4.99
C VAL A 77 1.43 -21.21 4.08
N ALA A 78 1.55 -21.40 2.76
CA ALA A 78 1.36 -20.31 1.80
C ALA A 78 -0.03 -19.66 1.96
N ALA A 79 -1.10 -20.47 2.08
CA ALA A 79 -2.46 -19.96 2.31
C ALA A 79 -2.59 -19.19 3.63
N GLN A 80 -1.91 -19.60 4.70
CA GLN A 80 -1.92 -18.88 5.98
C GLN A 80 -1.18 -17.52 5.89
N ILE A 81 -0.05 -17.46 5.17
CA ILE A 81 0.65 -16.20 4.90
C ILE A 81 -0.27 -15.25 4.12
N VAL A 82 -0.91 -15.76 3.06
CA VAL A 82 -1.87 -14.98 2.24
C VAL A 82 -3.03 -14.46 3.08
N THR A 83 -3.56 -15.28 3.99
CA THR A 83 -4.67 -14.92 4.88
C THR A 83 -4.25 -13.84 5.89
N GLY A 84 -3.10 -14.01 6.54
CA GLY A 84 -2.57 -13.04 7.51
C GLY A 84 -2.25 -11.68 6.87
N VAL A 85 -1.65 -11.69 5.67
CA VAL A 85 -1.40 -10.45 4.90
C VAL A 85 -2.70 -9.81 4.43
N GLY A 86 -3.71 -10.61 4.08
CA GLY A 86 -5.05 -10.11 3.74
C GLY A 86 -5.69 -9.29 4.87
N PHE A 87 -5.52 -9.74 6.12
CA PHE A 87 -5.99 -9.01 7.29
C PHE A 87 -5.25 -7.67 7.49
N LEU A 88 -3.93 -7.65 7.29
CA LEU A 88 -3.14 -6.41 7.30
C LEU A 88 -3.58 -5.43 6.19
N GLY A 89 -3.88 -5.95 4.99
CA GLY A 89 -4.41 -5.18 3.87
C GLY A 89 -5.78 -4.56 4.18
N ALA A 90 -6.68 -5.33 4.80
CA ALA A 90 -7.98 -4.82 5.27
C ALA A 90 -7.82 -3.75 6.35
N GLY A 91 -6.90 -3.95 7.30
CA GLY A 91 -6.55 -2.94 8.32
C GLY A 91 -6.03 -1.64 7.70
N ALA A 92 -5.13 -1.73 6.71
CA ALA A 92 -4.61 -0.57 5.99
C ALA A 92 -5.71 0.18 5.20
N LEU A 93 -6.72 -0.53 4.69
CA LEU A 93 -7.87 0.07 4.03
C LEU A 93 -8.73 0.87 5.00
N VAL A 94 -9.04 0.31 6.19
CA VAL A 94 -9.83 0.98 7.22
C VAL A 94 -9.12 2.21 7.79
N GLN A 95 -7.79 2.17 7.91
CA GLN A 95 -7.00 3.29 8.45
C GLN A 95 -6.89 4.48 7.49
N THR A 96 -7.14 4.31 6.19
CA THR A 96 -6.90 5.34 5.17
C THR A 96 -8.14 6.21 4.93
N LYS A 97 -8.04 7.53 5.14
CA LYS A 97 -9.15 8.49 4.90
C LYS A 97 -9.61 8.60 3.44
N SER A 98 -8.74 8.22 2.48
CA SER A 98 -9.06 8.18 1.05
C SER A 98 -9.27 6.73 0.59
N SER A 99 -10.51 6.35 0.34
CA SER A 99 -10.90 4.97 -0.03
C SER A 99 -10.11 4.43 -1.24
N ILE A 100 -9.88 5.25 -2.28
CA ILE A 100 -9.16 4.85 -3.50
C ILE A 100 -7.67 4.55 -3.20
N ARG A 101 -7.03 5.39 -2.38
CA ARG A 101 -5.63 5.17 -1.94
C ARG A 101 -5.52 3.97 -1.00
N GLY A 102 -6.54 3.73 -0.16
CA GLY A 102 -6.63 2.56 0.72
C GLY A 102 -6.68 1.24 -0.06
N MET A 103 -7.57 1.12 -1.05
CA MET A 103 -7.68 -0.08 -1.90
C MET A 103 -6.38 -0.41 -2.62
N THR A 104 -5.75 0.59 -3.23
CA THR A 104 -4.47 0.38 -3.93
C THR A 104 -3.38 -0.05 -2.94
N THR A 105 -3.36 0.51 -1.73
CA THR A 105 -2.38 0.16 -0.69
C THR A 105 -2.53 -1.29 -0.24
N ALA A 106 -3.77 -1.73 0.03
CA ALA A 106 -4.06 -3.11 0.37
C ALA A 106 -3.62 -4.09 -0.73
N ALA A 107 -3.90 -3.77 -2.00
CA ALA A 107 -3.48 -4.59 -3.14
C ALA A 107 -1.96 -4.72 -3.24
N THR A 108 -1.20 -3.66 -2.97
CA THR A 108 0.28 -3.74 -2.97
C THR A 108 0.84 -4.50 -1.80
N ILE A 109 0.28 -4.34 -0.59
CA ILE A 109 0.67 -5.16 0.56
C ILE A 109 0.53 -6.65 0.22
N TRP A 110 -0.58 -7.02 -0.41
CA TRP A 110 -0.86 -8.40 -0.82
C TRP A 110 0.12 -8.91 -1.90
N LEU A 111 0.35 -8.09 -2.93
CA LEU A 111 1.27 -8.42 -4.01
C LEU A 111 2.73 -8.55 -3.53
N VAL A 112 3.19 -7.64 -2.67
CA VAL A 112 4.56 -7.65 -2.15
C VAL A 112 4.82 -8.90 -1.33
N ALA A 113 3.83 -9.38 -0.57
CA ALA A 113 3.92 -10.68 0.10
C ALA A 113 4.06 -11.83 -0.91
N ALA A 114 3.30 -11.82 -2.00
CA ALA A 114 3.41 -12.83 -3.05
C ALA A 114 4.80 -12.86 -3.71
N ILE A 115 5.39 -11.68 -3.95
CA ILE A 115 6.77 -11.56 -4.44
C ILE A 115 7.76 -12.15 -3.45
N GLY A 116 7.63 -11.83 -2.15
CA GLY A 116 8.44 -12.42 -1.08
C GLY A 116 8.36 -13.94 -1.05
N MET A 117 7.15 -14.51 -1.15
CA MET A 117 6.97 -15.97 -1.23
C MET A 117 7.62 -16.56 -2.49
N ALA A 118 7.47 -15.93 -3.65
CA ALA A 118 8.09 -16.39 -4.90
C ALA A 118 9.62 -16.47 -4.77
N VAL A 119 10.26 -15.46 -4.15
CA VAL A 119 11.70 -15.50 -3.84
C VAL A 119 12.03 -16.61 -2.84
N GLY A 120 11.20 -16.81 -1.81
CA GLY A 120 11.37 -17.87 -0.82
C GLY A 120 11.39 -19.28 -1.42
N VAL A 121 10.45 -19.58 -2.32
CA VAL A 121 10.42 -20.84 -3.09
C VAL A 121 11.61 -20.95 -4.06
N GLY A 122 12.17 -19.83 -4.50
CA GLY A 122 13.28 -19.77 -5.47
C GLY A 122 12.87 -19.43 -6.90
N ALA A 123 11.63 -18.99 -7.10
CA ALA A 123 11.10 -18.55 -8.40
C ALA A 123 11.54 -17.11 -8.75
N PHE A 124 12.85 -16.89 -8.88
CA PHE A 124 13.43 -15.54 -9.03
C PHE A 124 12.98 -14.80 -10.28
N ALA A 125 12.91 -15.49 -11.43
CA ALA A 125 12.44 -14.89 -12.68
C ALA A 125 11.00 -14.38 -12.55
N LEU A 126 10.12 -15.16 -11.90
CA LEU A 126 8.74 -14.78 -11.65
C LEU A 126 8.64 -13.57 -10.70
N ALA A 127 9.43 -13.56 -9.63
CA ALA A 127 9.48 -12.46 -8.68
C ALA A 127 9.95 -11.14 -9.32
N ILE A 128 11.00 -11.19 -10.15
CA ILE A 128 11.53 -10.03 -10.87
C ILE A 128 10.50 -9.54 -11.90
N PHE A 129 9.96 -10.44 -12.73
CA PHE A 129 8.98 -10.10 -13.75
C PHE A 129 7.73 -9.44 -13.16
N THR A 130 7.17 -10.02 -12.10
CA THR A 130 6.00 -9.47 -11.41
C THR A 130 6.29 -8.11 -10.77
N THR A 131 7.48 -7.92 -10.20
CA THR A 131 7.91 -6.62 -9.67
C THR A 131 7.97 -5.55 -10.76
N LEU A 132 8.60 -5.86 -11.90
CA LEU A 132 8.71 -4.94 -13.04
C LEU A 132 7.34 -4.60 -13.63
N LEU A 133 6.49 -5.62 -13.84
CA LEU A 133 5.13 -5.43 -14.34
C LEU A 133 4.30 -4.54 -13.42
N THR A 134 4.48 -4.69 -12.11
CA THR A 134 3.78 -3.88 -11.10
C THR A 134 4.22 -2.43 -11.16
N ILE A 135 5.53 -2.18 -11.20
CA ILE A 135 6.06 -0.83 -11.32
C ILE A 135 5.57 -0.19 -12.63
N ALA A 136 5.63 -0.93 -13.75
CA ALA A 136 5.10 -0.45 -15.02
C ALA A 136 3.61 -0.09 -14.92
N GLY A 137 2.79 -0.94 -14.30
CA GLY A 137 1.37 -0.67 -14.07
C GLY A 137 1.14 0.58 -13.20
N LEU A 138 1.90 0.74 -12.12
CA LEU A 138 1.82 1.91 -11.24
C LEU A 138 2.28 3.20 -11.93
N VAL A 139 3.26 3.12 -12.84
CA VAL A 139 3.73 4.25 -13.65
C VAL A 139 2.68 4.65 -14.68
N VAL A 140 2.12 3.68 -15.41
CA VAL A 140 1.14 3.92 -16.50
C VAL A 140 -0.23 4.36 -15.98
N LEU A 141 -0.70 3.87 -14.83
CA LEU A 141 -1.98 4.28 -14.25
C LEU A 141 -1.97 5.67 -13.59
N ALA A 142 -0.80 6.19 -13.25
CA ALA A 142 -0.69 7.49 -12.60
C ALA A 142 -1.16 8.68 -13.46
N PRO A 143 -0.78 8.80 -14.75
CA PRO A 143 -1.31 9.86 -15.60
C PRO A 143 -2.83 9.71 -15.82
N VAL A 144 -3.36 8.49 -15.90
CA VAL A 144 -4.79 8.25 -16.13
C VAL A 144 -5.63 8.71 -14.93
N SER A 145 -5.20 8.38 -13.71
CA SER A 145 -5.89 8.80 -12.49
C SER A 145 -5.84 10.31 -12.30
N TYR A 146 -4.73 10.96 -12.64
CA TYR A 146 -4.62 12.43 -12.61
C TYR A 146 -5.64 13.12 -13.52
N HIS A 147 -5.81 12.63 -14.76
CA HIS A 147 -6.78 13.21 -15.70
C HIS A 147 -8.23 13.03 -15.25
N LEU A 148 -8.54 11.91 -14.60
CA LEU A 148 -9.89 11.65 -14.07
C LEU A 148 -10.20 12.51 -12.84
N GLU A 149 -9.23 12.71 -11.94
CA GLU A 149 -9.40 13.58 -10.77
C GLU A 149 -9.59 15.05 -11.17
N GLN A 150 -8.89 15.53 -12.19
CA GLN A 150 -9.11 16.88 -12.72
C GLN A 150 -10.53 17.05 -13.26
N ARG A 151 -11.02 16.11 -14.06
CA ARG A 151 -12.40 16.13 -14.58
C ARG A 151 -13.44 16.06 -13.46
N ALA A 152 -13.18 15.30 -12.39
CA ALA A 152 -14.07 15.21 -11.24
C ALA A 152 -14.12 16.53 -10.45
N LYS A 153 -12.96 17.19 -10.23
CA LYS A 153 -12.89 18.51 -9.58
C LYS A 153 -13.56 19.60 -10.41
N GLU A 154 -13.40 19.58 -11.74
CA GLU A 154 -14.09 20.50 -12.64
C GLU A 154 -15.61 20.33 -12.57
N ARG A 155 -16.11 19.10 -12.59
CA ARG A 155 -17.54 18.81 -12.42
C ARG A 155 -18.08 19.27 -11.07
N GLN A 156 -17.32 19.09 -9.98
CA GLN A 156 -17.71 19.60 -8.67
C GLN A 156 -17.73 21.13 -8.62
N ARG A 157 -16.72 21.81 -9.17
CA ARG A 157 -16.69 23.28 -9.29
C ARG A 157 -17.85 23.80 -10.13
N GLN A 158 -18.16 23.15 -11.25
CA GLN A 158 -19.32 23.50 -12.08
C GLN A 158 -20.65 23.27 -11.35
N ARG A 159 -20.78 22.17 -10.59
CA ARG A 159 -21.98 21.89 -9.80
C ARG A 159 -22.14 22.90 -8.67
N GLN A 160 -21.07 23.27 -7.97
CA GLN A 160 -21.10 24.33 -6.95
C GLN A 160 -21.46 25.69 -7.57
N ARG A 161 -20.89 26.05 -8.73
CA ARG A 161 -21.26 27.28 -9.45
C ARG A 161 -22.73 27.30 -9.85
N ARG A 162 -23.26 26.19 -10.39
CA ARG A 162 -24.69 26.05 -10.72
C ARG A 162 -25.60 26.13 -9.49
N LEU A 163 -25.15 25.63 -8.35
CA LEU A 163 -25.89 25.72 -7.08
C LEU A 163 -25.85 27.14 -6.50
N ALA A 164 -24.71 27.83 -6.59
CA ALA A 164 -24.55 29.22 -6.18
C ALA A 164 -25.45 30.16 -7.00
N ASP A 165 -25.49 29.95 -8.33
CA ASP A 165 -26.38 30.66 -9.26
C ASP A 165 -27.87 30.40 -8.94
N LYS A 166 -28.26 29.14 -8.72
CA LYS A 166 -29.64 28.80 -8.31
C LYS A 166 -30.05 29.36 -6.95
N ASN A 167 -29.12 29.51 -6.01
CA ASN A 167 -29.39 30.11 -4.70
C ASN A 167 -29.25 31.64 -4.69
N GLY A 168 -28.99 32.27 -5.84
CA GLY A 168 -28.78 33.72 -5.93
C GLY A 168 -27.56 34.24 -5.15
N LYS A 169 -26.69 33.35 -4.65
CA LYS A 169 -25.45 33.72 -3.96
C LYS A 169 -24.33 33.83 -4.99
N THR A 170 -24.25 34.96 -5.67
CA THR A 170 -23.01 35.34 -6.34
C THR A 170 -21.95 35.62 -5.27
N PRO A 171 -20.74 35.02 -5.36
CA PRO A 171 -19.66 35.46 -4.49
C PRO A 171 -19.43 36.95 -4.73
N PRO A 172 -19.24 37.75 -3.68
CA PRO A 172 -19.06 39.17 -3.83
C PRO A 172 -17.93 39.47 -4.81
N ASP A 173 -18.23 40.40 -5.69
CA ASP A 173 -17.43 40.91 -6.79
C ASP A 173 -16.12 41.56 -6.34
N SER A 174 -16.00 41.84 -5.04
CA SER A 174 -14.79 42.40 -4.43
C SER A 174 -14.23 41.49 -3.32
N PRO A 175 -12.89 41.36 -3.19
CA PRO A 175 -12.26 40.57 -2.13
C PRO A 175 -12.52 41.06 -0.69
N TRP A 176 -13.09 42.24 -0.50
CA TRP A 176 -13.27 42.89 0.80
C TRP A 176 -14.69 42.81 1.34
N ALA A 177 -15.67 42.38 0.55
CA ALA A 177 -17.08 42.32 0.96
C ALA A 177 -17.35 41.39 2.16
N TRP A 178 -16.53 40.35 2.36
CA TRP A 178 -16.61 39.49 3.54
C TRP A 178 -16.32 40.22 4.86
N ARG A 179 -15.60 41.36 4.79
CA ARG A 179 -15.19 42.12 5.98
C ARG A 179 -16.32 43.00 6.54
N GLU A 180 -17.39 43.22 5.78
CA GLU A 180 -18.56 43.99 6.24
C GLU A 180 -19.59 43.10 6.95
N GLU A 181 -19.81 41.86 6.48
CA GLU A 181 -20.69 40.89 7.17
C GLU A 181 -20.16 40.53 8.59
N ASP A 182 -18.84 40.40 8.75
CA ASP A 182 -18.21 40.12 10.05
C ASP A 182 -18.34 41.28 11.06
N GLY A 183 -18.61 42.51 10.59
CA GLY A 183 -18.77 43.70 11.43
C GLY A 183 -20.18 43.82 12.03
N GLU A 184 -21.21 43.55 11.23
CA GLU A 184 -22.62 43.67 11.64
C GLU A 184 -23.05 42.57 12.64
N GLU A 185 -22.46 41.38 12.58
CA GLU A 185 -22.81 40.29 13.50
C GLU A 185 -22.25 40.51 14.93
N SER A 186 -21.27 41.40 15.09
CA SER A 186 -20.71 41.79 16.39
C SER A 186 -21.49 42.88 17.12
N GLU A 187 -22.30 43.68 16.41
CA GLU A 187 -23.03 44.82 16.98
C GLU A 187 -24.45 44.42 17.46
N ASN A 188 -24.98 43.30 16.97
CA ASN A 188 -26.32 42.79 17.32
C ASN A 188 -26.34 41.78 18.47
N GLY A 189 -25.18 41.40 19.03
CA GLY A 189 -25.06 40.42 20.11
C GLY A 189 -25.20 40.96 21.53
N ASP A 190 -25.14 42.28 21.72
CA ASP A 190 -25.07 42.92 23.05
C ASP A 190 -26.40 43.54 23.55
N ALA A 191 -27.52 43.35 22.82
CA ALA A 191 -28.80 43.99 23.17
C ALA A 191 -29.74 43.16 24.07
N ASP A 192 -29.43 41.90 24.38
CA ASP A 192 -30.39 40.96 25.02
C ASP A 192 -30.01 40.49 26.44
N HIS A 193 -29.28 41.30 27.20
CA HIS A 193 -28.98 41.02 28.62
C HIS A 193 -29.32 42.19 29.55
N HIS A 194 -30.62 42.37 29.85
CA HIS A 194 -31.11 43.12 31.00
C HIS A 194 -32.37 42.50 31.62
#